data_AF-A0A660M7Z4-F1
#
_entry.id   AF-A0A660M7Z4-F1
#
_cell.length_a   1.000
_cell.length_b   1.000
_cell.length_c   1.000
_cell.angle_alpha   90.00
_cell.angle_beta   90.00
_cell.angle_gamma   90.00
#
_symmetry.space_group_name_H-M   'P 1'
#
loop_
_entity.id
_entity.type
_entity.pdbx_description
1 polymer ?
#
loop_
_entity_poly.entity_id
_entity_poly.type
_entity_poly.pdbx_seq_one_letter_code
_entity_poly.pdbx_strand_id
1 'polypeptide(L)' 'MTQSNGGARVVVIGGGTGSFTLLTGLRQYASQVTALVNMADDGGSTGQLRD' A
#
# COMPACT_ATOMS: atom_id res chain seq x y z
N MET A 1 24.67 -1.56 4.51
CA MET A 1 23.54 -1.76 3.57
C MET A 1 23.08 -0.40 3.12
N THR A 2 23.71 0.09 2.07
CA THR A 2 23.56 1.46 1.56
C THR A 2 22.67 1.41 0.33
N GLN A 3 21.72 2.33 0.24
CA GLN A 3 21.32 3.01 -1.01
C GLN A 3 20.35 4.15 -0.65
N SER A 4 20.88 5.33 -0.33
CA SER A 4 20.12 6.57 -0.30
C SER A 4 19.87 7.02 -1.75
N ASN A 5 18.93 6.36 -2.43
CA ASN A 5 18.30 6.93 -3.61
C ASN A 5 17.59 8.23 -3.15
N GLY A 6 17.93 9.37 -3.72
CA GLY A 6 17.55 10.71 -3.24
C GLY A 6 16.07 11.08 -3.37
N GLY A 7 15.17 10.10 -3.46
CA GLY A 7 13.73 10.30 -3.55
C GLY A 7 13.01 9.99 -2.23
N ALA A 8 11.77 10.48 -2.13
CA ALA A 8 10.94 10.23 -0.97
C ALA A 8 10.65 8.73 -0.82
N ARG A 9 10.85 8.22 0.40
CA ARG A 9 10.40 6.88 0.81
C ARG A 9 9.11 7.03 1.58
N VAL A 10 8.05 6.42 1.08
CA VAL A 10 6.70 6.59 1.61
C VAL A 10 6.18 5.26 2.14
N VAL A 11 5.70 5.27 3.38
CA VAL A 11 4.97 4.15 3.98
C VAL A 11 3.52 4.56 4.15
N VAL A 12 2.62 3.79 3.55
CA VAL A 12 1.17 3.96 3.72
C VAL A 12 0.67 2.89 4.67
N ILE A 13 -0.03 3.29 5.73
CA ILE A 13 -0.66 2.39 6.70
C ILE A 13 -2.17 2.59 6.56
N GLY A 14 -2.90 1.56 6.16
CA GLY A 14 -4.31 1.70 5.84
C GLY A 14 -4.98 0.39 5.43
N GLY A 15 -6.08 0.48 4.69
CA GLY A 15 -6.92 -0.66 4.29
C GLY A 15 -7.87 -0.28 3.14
N GLY A 16 -8.61 -1.26 2.63
CA GLY A 16 -9.69 -1.05 1.67
C GLY A 16 -9.28 -0.50 0.29
N THR A 17 -10.27 -0.12 -0.50
CA THR A 17 -10.11 0.27 -1.92
C THR A 17 -9.45 1.65 -2.09
N GLY A 18 -9.65 2.58 -1.16
CA GLY A 18 -9.07 3.93 -1.22
C GLY A 18 -7.54 3.93 -1.18
N SER A 19 -6.95 2.96 -0.48
CA SER A 19 -5.50 2.78 -0.41
C SER A 19 -4.89 2.45 -1.77
N PHE A 20 -5.61 1.72 -2.64
CA PHE A 20 -5.15 1.38 -3.98
C PHE A 20 -4.97 2.63 -4.85
N THR A 21 -5.99 3.49 -4.93
CA THR A 21 -5.93 4.73 -5.70
C THR A 21 -4.79 5.65 -5.24
N LEU A 22 -4.60 5.76 -3.93
CA LEU A 22 -3.55 6.58 -3.32
C LEU A 22 -2.14 6.04 -3.65
N LEU A 23 -1.94 4.73 -3.54
CA LEU A 23 -0.68 4.06 -3.89
C LEU A 23 -0.36 4.18 -5.39
N THR A 24 -1.35 4.09 -6.26
CA THR A 24 -1.18 4.27 -7.71
C THR A 24 -0.69 5.68 -8.05
N GLY A 25 -1.24 6.71 -7.40
CA GLY A 25 -0.78 8.10 -7.57
C GLY A 25 0.61 8.34 -6.99
N LEU A 26 0.90 7.79 -5.79
CA LEU A 26 2.18 7.99 -5.09
C LEU A 26 3.38 7.37 -5.82
N ARG A 27 3.17 6.34 -6.64
CA ARG A 27 4.24 5.68 -7.41
C ARG A 27 5.05 6.65 -8.29
N GLN A 28 4.46 7.76 -8.72
CA GLN A 28 5.13 8.75 -9.58
C GLN A 28 6.05 9.70 -8.79
N TYR A 29 5.84 9.83 -7.47
CA TYR A 29 6.49 10.85 -6.64
C TYR A 29 7.46 10.27 -5.61
N ALA A 30 7.37 8.97 -5.34
CA ALA A 30 8.20 8.29 -4.36
C ALA A 30 9.20 7.36 -5.05
N SER A 31 10.44 7.35 -4.57
CA SER A 31 11.45 6.37 -5.02
C SER A 31 11.18 4.98 -4.47
N GLN A 32 10.46 4.89 -3.36
CA GLN A 32 10.06 3.63 -2.75
C GLN A 32 8.73 3.81 -2.04
N VAL A 33 7.79 2.91 -2.31
CA VAL A 33 6.49 2.86 -1.65
C VAL A 33 6.35 1.51 -0.96
N THR A 34 5.97 1.54 0.32
CA THR A 34 5.64 0.34 1.10
C THR A 34 4.24 0.53 1.67
N ALA A 35 3.37 -0.49 1.52
CA ALA A 35 2.01 -0.45 2.04
C ALA A 35 1.85 -1.49 3.15
N LEU A 36 1.47 -1.04 4.34
CA LEU A 36 1.02 -1.89 5.45
C LEU A 36 -0.51 -1.87 5.45
N VAL A 37 -1.11 -2.98 5.03
CA VAL A 37 -2.56 -3.07 4.81
C VAL A 37 -3.19 -3.91 5.91
N ASN A 38 -4.24 -3.39 6.57
CA ASN A 38 -5.03 -4.19 7.50
C ASN A 38 -5.84 -5.24 6.72
N MET A 39 -6.06 -6.40 7.34
CA MET A 39 -7.01 -7.42 6.87
C MET A 39 -8.22 -7.49 7.84
N ALA A 40 -8.55 -6.36 8.46
CA ALA A 40 -9.54 -6.30 9.55
C ALA A 40 -10.97 -6.16 9.03
N ASP A 41 -11.14 -5.56 7.85
CA ASP A 41 -12.45 -5.52 7.19
C ASP A 41 -12.65 -6.85 6.46
N ASP A 42 -13.81 -7.47 6.66
CA ASP A 42 -14.27 -8.73 6.03
C ASP A 42 -14.44 -8.55 4.52
N GLY A 43 -13.33 -8.29 3.81
CA GLY A 43 -13.33 -7.87 2.42
C GLY A 43 -14.16 -8.85 1.62
N GLY A 44 -15.35 -8.43 1.19
CA GLY A 44 -16.37 -9.37 0.71
C GLY A 44 -15.87 -10.32 -0.38
N SER A 45 -14.94 -9.87 -1.23
CA SER A 45 -14.25 -10.71 -2.23
C SER A 45 -13.11 -11.57 -1.67
N THR A 46 -12.40 -11.14 -0.63
CA THR A 46 -11.41 -11.94 0.10
C THR A 46 -12.04 -13.00 1.01
N GLY A 47 -13.28 -12.81 1.48
CA GLY A 47 -14.04 -13.84 2.20
C GLY A 47 -14.36 -15.06 1.33
N GLN A 48 -14.67 -14.84 0.04
CA GLN A 48 -14.99 -15.90 -0.94
C GLN A 48 -13.82 -16.85 -1.26
N LEU A 49 -12.57 -16.42 -1.04
CA LEU A 49 -11.38 -17.27 -1.22
C LEU A 49 -10.84 -17.80 0.11
N ARG A 50 -11.39 -17.32 1.24
CA ARG A 50 -11.00 -17.72 2.59
C ARG A 50 -11.84 -18.89 3.11
N ASP A 51 -13.10 -18.98 2.71
CA ASP A 51 -14.03 -20.09 2.99
C ASP A 51 -14.00 -21.14 1.87
#